data_AF-A0A379KE33-F1
#
_entry.id   AF-A0A379KE33-F1
#
_cell.length_a   1.000
_cell.length_b   1.000
_cell.length_c   1.000
_cell.angle_alpha   90.00
_cell.angle_beta   90.00
_cell.angle_gamma   90.00
#
_symmetry.space_group_name_H-M   'P 1'
#
loop_
_entity.id
_entity.type
_entity.pdbx_description
1 polymer ?
#
loop_
_entity_poly.entity_id
_entity_poly.type
_entity_poly.pdbx_seq_one_letter_code
_entity_poly.pdbx_strand_id
1 'polypeptide(L)'
;MDAITLQNRIYAGYAKAAMRVGLSYAQYRPASAANPLSLQQGSLLAAFNAEDMTYGKPNRYGNPVWYGLFDGRLTQAGDYLIGPGGTFFIASQQLHLPIQCVECNVTVRVSRVATPAGVGAVGYGGPCGEPGAAG
;
A
#
# COMPACT_ATOMS: atom_id res chain seq x y z
N MET A 1 27.23 8.31 -15.86
CA MET A 1 25.87 7.88 -15.50
C MET A 1 25.58 8.42 -14.12
N ASP A 2 24.56 9.25 -13.95
CA ASP A 2 24.17 9.80 -12.65
C ASP A 2 23.26 8.83 -11.86
N ALA A 3 22.98 9.18 -10.61
CA ALA A 3 22.23 8.34 -9.69
C ALA A 3 20.78 8.10 -10.13
N ILE A 4 20.13 9.06 -10.79
CA ILE A 4 18.74 8.94 -11.30
C ILE A 4 18.71 8.04 -12.53
N THR A 5 19.66 8.22 -13.45
CA THR A 5 19.81 7.34 -14.61
C THR A 5 20.06 5.89 -14.18
N LEU A 6 20.87 5.67 -13.14
CA LEU A 6 21.07 4.34 -12.57
C LEU A 6 19.77 3.78 -11.98
N GLN A 7 19.04 4.58 -11.19
CA GLN A 7 17.76 4.16 -10.61
C GLN A 7 16.75 3.72 -11.68
N ASN A 8 16.62 4.49 -12.75
CA ASN A 8 15.73 4.17 -13.85
C ASN A 8 16.10 2.84 -14.54
N ARG A 9 17.41 2.51 -14.60
CA ARG A 9 17.87 1.22 -15.11
C ARG A 9 17.57 0.07 -14.16
N ILE A 10 17.70 0.28 -12.85
CA ILE A 10 17.31 -0.71 -11.83
C ILE A 10 15.82 -1.03 -11.99
N TYR A 11 14.95 -0.01 -12.05
CA TYR A 11 13.52 -0.21 -12.24
C TYR A 11 13.16 -0.84 -13.59
N ALA A 12 13.87 -0.51 -14.67
CA ALA A 12 13.71 -1.21 -15.94
C ALA A 12 14.11 -2.70 -15.85
N GLY A 13 15.12 -3.04 -15.04
CA GLY A 13 15.50 -4.41 -14.72
C GLY A 13 14.40 -5.15 -13.95
N TYR A 14 13.83 -4.51 -12.92
CA TYR A 14 12.70 -5.06 -12.17
C TYR A 14 11.48 -5.29 -13.07
N ALA A 15 11.16 -4.36 -13.97
CA ALA A 15 10.07 -4.53 -14.94
C ALA A 15 10.28 -5.78 -15.80
N LYS A 16 11.49 -5.99 -16.33
CA LYS A 16 11.82 -7.18 -17.14
C LYS A 16 11.73 -8.47 -16.34
N ALA A 17 12.18 -8.48 -15.09
CA ALA A 17 12.09 -9.65 -14.23
C ALA A 17 10.61 -9.96 -13.87
N ALA A 18 9.81 -8.93 -13.57
CA ALA A 18 8.38 -9.05 -13.29
C ALA A 18 7.59 -9.63 -14.47
N MET A 19 8.02 -9.42 -15.72
CA MET A 19 7.42 -10.09 -16.89
C MET A 19 7.53 -11.61 -16.86
N ARG A 20 8.43 -12.19 -16.06
CA ARG A 20 8.65 -13.64 -15.99
C ARG A 20 8.10 -14.28 -14.72
N VAL A 21 8.20 -13.60 -13.59
CA VAL A 21 7.80 -14.14 -12.27
C VAL A 21 6.63 -13.40 -11.63
N GLY A 22 6.26 -12.25 -12.17
CA GLY A 22 5.20 -11.40 -11.62
C GLY A 22 3.81 -11.80 -12.06
N LEU A 23 2.83 -11.43 -11.24
CA LEU A 23 1.41 -11.52 -11.54
C LEU A 23 0.86 -10.10 -11.78
N SER A 24 -0.32 -10.00 -12.40
CA SER A 24 -0.96 -8.70 -12.65
C SER A 24 -1.55 -8.13 -11.37
N TYR A 25 -1.20 -6.89 -11.05
CA TYR A 25 -1.74 -6.10 -9.94
C TYR A 25 -2.33 -4.79 -10.45
N ALA A 26 -3.50 -4.42 -9.93
CA ALA A 26 -4.07 -3.10 -10.10
C ALA A 26 -3.41 -2.12 -9.12
N GLN A 27 -2.97 -0.97 -9.65
CA GLN A 27 -2.37 0.10 -8.89
C GLN A 27 -3.42 1.14 -8.51
N TYR A 28 -3.50 1.46 -7.22
CA TYR A 28 -4.37 2.48 -6.66
C TYR A 28 -3.54 3.57 -6.01
N ARG A 29 -3.93 4.82 -6.26
CA ARG A 29 -3.32 5.98 -5.61
C ARG A 29 -4.33 6.62 -4.67
N PRO A 30 -4.08 6.61 -3.35
CA PRO A 30 -4.98 7.24 -2.40
C PRO A 30 -5.17 8.72 -2.71
N ALA A 31 -6.40 9.13 -3.01
CA ALA A 31 -6.79 10.52 -3.21
C ALA A 31 -7.64 11.08 -2.07
N SER A 32 -8.18 10.22 -1.20
CA SER A 32 -9.00 10.62 -0.05
C SER A 32 -8.82 9.66 1.12
N ALA A 33 -9.04 10.16 2.34
CA ALA A 33 -8.99 9.35 3.56
C ALA A 33 -10.18 8.37 3.71
N ALA A 34 -11.32 8.68 3.07
CA ALA A 34 -12.55 7.89 3.22
C ALA A 34 -12.54 6.60 2.37
N ASN A 35 -11.94 6.66 1.17
CA ASN A 35 -11.77 5.51 0.30
C ASN A 35 -10.44 5.64 -0.46
N PRO A 36 -9.35 5.03 0.04
CA PRO A 36 -8.02 5.12 -0.59
C PRO A 36 -7.92 4.31 -1.89
N LEU A 37 -8.88 3.42 -2.17
CA LEU A 37 -8.88 2.52 -3.32
C LEU A 37 -9.91 2.93 -4.39
N SER A 38 -10.38 4.18 -4.36
CA SER A 38 -11.40 4.67 -5.29
C SER A 38 -10.87 4.97 -6.70
N LEU A 39 -9.57 5.24 -6.83
CA LEU A 39 -8.94 5.65 -8.09
C LEU A 39 -7.82 4.69 -8.48
N GLN A 40 -8.13 3.79 -9.42
CA GLN A 40 -7.12 2.96 -10.07
C GLN A 40 -6.31 3.83 -11.05
N GLN A 41 -4.99 3.85 -10.88
CA GLN A 41 -4.05 4.56 -11.78
C GLN A 41 -3.67 3.71 -13.00
N GLY A 42 -3.63 2.39 -12.82
CA GLY A 42 -3.21 1.48 -13.88
C GLY A 42 -3.08 0.04 -13.38
N SER A 43 -2.29 -0.73 -14.11
CA SER A 43 -1.94 -2.10 -13.76
C SER A 43 -0.49 -2.38 -14.12
N LEU A 44 0.18 -3.21 -13.34
CA LEU A 44 1.56 -3.64 -13.60
C LEU A 44 1.77 -5.09 -13.17
N LEU A 45 2.81 -5.72 -13.70
CA LEU A 45 3.28 -7.01 -13.23
C LEU A 45 4.15 -6.80 -11.99
N ALA A 46 3.84 -7.53 -10.92
CA ALA A 46 4.57 -7.46 -9.66
C ALA A 46 4.81 -8.85 -9.08
N ALA A 47 5.99 -9.02 -8.48
CA ALA A 47 6.32 -10.14 -7.61
C ALA A 47 6.83 -9.61 -6.27
N PHE A 48 6.68 -10.42 -5.22
CA PHE A 48 7.05 -10.04 -3.85
C PHE A 48 7.94 -11.12 -3.23
N ASN A 49 8.91 -10.71 -2.42
CA ASN A 49 9.87 -11.58 -1.73
C ASN A 49 10.20 -11.07 -0.32
N ALA A 50 10.84 -11.93 0.48
CA ALA A 50 10.96 -11.76 1.93
C ALA A 50 12.13 -10.88 2.41
N GLU A 51 13.30 -11.01 1.79
CA GLU A 51 14.55 -10.44 2.31
C GLU A 51 15.46 -9.92 1.21
N ASP A 52 15.68 -10.72 0.17
CA ASP A 52 16.60 -10.42 -0.91
C ASP A 52 16.03 -10.83 -2.27
N MET A 53 16.49 -10.15 -3.33
CA MET A 53 16.08 -10.41 -4.72
C MET A 53 16.60 -11.75 -5.29
N THR A 54 17.06 -12.66 -4.43
CA THR A 54 17.52 -14.00 -4.82
C THR A 54 16.40 -15.04 -4.79
N TYR A 55 15.27 -14.74 -4.15
CA TYR A 55 14.13 -15.67 -4.01
C TYR A 55 14.49 -17.01 -3.35
N GLY A 56 15.54 -17.04 -2.53
CA GLY A 56 16.04 -18.28 -1.93
C GLY A 56 15.22 -18.80 -0.73
N LYS A 57 14.37 -17.95 -0.13
CA LYS A 57 13.63 -18.28 1.09
C LYS A 57 12.22 -17.66 1.10
N PRO A 58 11.22 -18.34 1.68
CA PRO A 58 9.90 -17.77 1.92
C PRO A 58 9.95 -16.68 2.99
N ASN A 59 8.91 -15.85 3.05
CA ASN A 59 8.78 -14.84 4.09
C ASN A 59 8.51 -15.48 5.46
N ARG A 60 9.02 -14.82 6.50
CA ARG A 60 8.78 -15.26 7.88
C ARG A 60 7.33 -15.02 8.24
N TYR A 61 6.73 -16.01 8.89
CA TYR A 61 5.38 -15.86 9.43
C TYR A 61 5.30 -14.64 10.36
N GLY A 62 4.26 -13.83 10.18
CA GLY A 62 4.02 -12.61 10.96
C GLY A 62 4.85 -11.39 10.53
N ASN A 63 5.73 -11.51 9.54
CA ASN A 63 6.42 -10.34 8.97
C ASN A 63 5.62 -9.77 7.79
N PRO A 64 5.01 -8.58 7.91
CA PRO A 64 4.24 -8.00 6.83
C PRO A 64 5.11 -7.30 5.78
N VAL A 65 6.42 -7.20 6.00
CA VAL A 65 7.33 -6.50 5.08
C VAL A 65 7.74 -7.43 3.94
N TRP A 66 7.60 -6.92 2.73
CA TRP A 66 7.97 -7.57 1.48
C TRP A 66 8.83 -6.63 0.65
N TYR A 67 9.71 -7.16 -0.20
CA TYR A 67 10.33 -6.36 -1.24
C TYR A 67 9.60 -6.57 -2.57
N GLY A 68 9.41 -5.47 -3.28
CA GLY A 68 8.67 -5.40 -4.52
C GLY A 68 9.59 -5.51 -5.72
N LEU A 69 9.30 -6.46 -6.60
CA LEU A 69 9.91 -6.58 -7.92
C LEU A 69 8.88 -6.14 -8.97
N PHE A 70 8.94 -4.86 -9.32
CA PHE A 70 8.11 -4.23 -10.35
C PHE A 70 8.74 -2.91 -10.83
N ASP A 71 8.15 -2.29 -11.86
CA ASP A 71 8.62 -1.01 -12.37
C ASP A 71 8.32 0.14 -11.40
N GLY A 72 9.33 0.56 -10.64
CA GLY A 72 9.22 1.68 -9.70
C GLY A 72 8.93 3.03 -10.37
N ARG A 73 9.14 3.18 -11.68
CA ARG A 73 8.87 4.44 -12.39
C ARG A 73 7.37 4.72 -12.57
N LEU A 74 6.54 3.69 -12.45
CA LEU A 74 5.09 3.78 -12.60
C LEU A 74 4.37 4.00 -11.27
N THR A 75 5.08 3.85 -10.16
CA THR A 75 4.53 3.81 -8.81
C THR A 75 5.20 4.86 -7.93
N GLN A 76 4.63 5.09 -6.74
CA GLN A 76 5.26 5.93 -5.72
C GLN A 76 4.98 5.35 -4.32
N ALA A 77 5.74 5.78 -3.32
CA ALA A 77 5.42 5.48 -1.93
C ALA A 77 4.01 6.01 -1.59
N GLY A 78 3.20 5.20 -0.94
CA GLY A 78 1.79 5.48 -0.67
C GLY A 78 0.80 4.75 -1.58
N ASP A 79 1.23 4.28 -2.76
CA ASP A 79 0.35 3.54 -3.67
C ASP A 79 0.03 2.14 -3.10
N TYR A 80 -1.13 1.62 -3.47
CA TYR A 80 -1.57 0.25 -3.17
C TYR A 80 -1.57 -0.61 -4.42
N LEU A 81 -1.11 -1.84 -4.30
CA LEU A 81 -1.16 -2.88 -5.33
C LEU A 81 -2.12 -3.97 -4.89
N ILE A 82 -3.16 -4.25 -5.69
CA ILE A 82 -4.15 -5.29 -5.41
C ILE A 82 -4.13 -6.32 -6.53
N GLY A 83 -3.97 -7.60 -6.17
CA GLY A 83 -3.87 -8.68 -7.14
C GLY A 83 -4.01 -10.06 -6.51
N PRO A 84 -3.68 -11.13 -7.25
CA PRO A 84 -3.92 -12.51 -6.82
C PRO A 84 -3.23 -12.91 -5.51
N GLY A 85 -2.06 -12.34 -5.22
CA GLY A 85 -1.31 -12.61 -3.99
C GLY A 85 -1.70 -11.72 -2.81
N GLY A 86 -2.74 -10.90 -2.92
CA GLY A 86 -3.22 -10.03 -1.85
C GLY A 86 -3.09 -8.53 -2.14
N THR A 87 -3.13 -7.73 -1.08
CA THR A 87 -3.00 -6.28 -1.14
C THR A 87 -1.68 -5.84 -0.51
N PHE A 88 -0.92 -5.00 -1.21
CA PHE A 88 0.38 -4.50 -0.76
C PHE A 88 0.41 -2.99 -0.83
N PHE A 89 0.83 -2.35 0.26
CA PHE A 89 1.10 -0.93 0.35
C PHE A 89 2.57 -0.65 0.06
N ILE A 90 2.89 0.29 -0.83
CA ILE A 90 4.28 0.69 -1.11
C ILE A 90 4.75 1.63 0.00
N ALA A 91 5.55 1.10 0.93
CA ALA A 91 6.06 1.85 2.07
C ALA A 91 7.19 2.81 1.70
N SER A 92 8.12 2.37 0.83
CA SER A 92 9.21 3.24 0.39
C SER A 92 9.85 2.81 -0.92
N GLN A 93 10.42 3.80 -1.63
CA GLN A 93 11.20 3.65 -2.85
C GLN A 93 12.52 4.41 -2.68
N GLN A 94 13.43 3.84 -1.90
CA GLN A 94 14.71 4.48 -1.59
C GLN A 94 15.67 4.35 -2.78
N LEU A 95 16.53 5.35 -2.95
CA LEU A 95 17.50 5.38 -4.05
C LEU A 95 18.43 4.16 -3.97
N HIS A 96 18.50 3.41 -5.07
CA HIS A 96 19.27 2.19 -5.33
C HIS A 96 18.90 0.97 -4.49
N LEU A 97 17.97 1.10 -3.56
CA LEU A 97 17.51 0.02 -2.70
C LEU A 97 16.23 -0.62 -3.26
N PRO A 98 15.94 -1.88 -2.88
CA PRO A 98 14.69 -2.52 -3.25
C PRO A 98 13.47 -1.74 -2.79
N ILE A 99 12.39 -1.83 -3.57
CA ILE A 99 11.12 -1.22 -3.21
C ILE A 99 10.55 -1.97 -2.01
N GLN A 100 10.22 -1.27 -0.92
CA GLN A 100 9.65 -1.90 0.27
C GLN A 100 8.13 -1.80 0.23
N CYS A 101 7.47 -2.94 0.42
CA CYS A 101 6.03 -3.08 0.46
C CYS A 101 5.59 -3.69 1.80
N VAL A 102 4.35 -3.41 2.20
CA VAL A 102 3.72 -3.96 3.40
C VAL A 102 2.43 -4.65 3.02
N GLU A 103 2.31 -5.93 3.36
CA GLU A 103 1.10 -6.71 3.15
C GLU A 103 -0.04 -6.19 4.03
N CYS A 104 -1.19 -5.98 3.40
CA CYS A 104 -2.42 -5.54 4.03
C CYS A 104 -3.41 -6.69 4.01
N ASN A 105 -3.53 -7.39 5.15
CA ASN A 105 -4.38 -8.57 5.31
C ASN A 105 -5.79 -8.27 5.83
N VAL A 106 -6.04 -7.06 6.33
CA VAL A 106 -7.33 -6.65 6.89
C VAL A 106 -7.71 -5.27 6.37
N THR A 107 -9.00 -5.09 6.07
CA THR A 107 -9.58 -3.78 5.77
C THR A 107 -10.28 -3.23 7.01
N VAL A 108 -9.91 -2.01 7.42
CA VAL A 108 -10.53 -1.32 8.57
C VAL A 108 -11.26 -0.08 8.08
N ARG A 109 -12.46 0.15 8.61
CA ARG A 109 -13.22 1.40 8.39
C ARG A 109 -13.35 2.13 9.72
N VAL A 110 -12.82 3.35 9.76
CA VAL A 110 -12.99 4.25 10.91
C VAL A 110 -14.10 5.24 10.58
N SER A 111 -15.05 5.41 11.51
CA SER A 111 -16.11 6.41 11.39
C SER A 111 -16.32 7.07 12.74
N ARG A 112 -16.78 8.33 12.71
CA ARG A 112 -17.24 9.04 13.90
C ARG A 112 -18.75 9.21 13.81
N VAL A 113 -19.42 9.21 14.96
CA VAL A 113 -20.85 9.55 15.03
C VAL A 113 -21.03 10.97 14.51
N ALA A 114 -22.03 11.16 13.63
CA ALA A 114 -22.38 12.48 13.12
C ALA A 114 -22.87 13.34 14.29
N THR A 115 -22.27 14.52 14.48
CA THR A 115 -22.76 15.47 15.47
C THR A 115 -24.14 15.95 15.04
N PRO A 116 -25.20 15.79 15.86
CA PRO A 116 -26.50 16.36 15.53
C PRO A 116 -26.34 17.86 15.31
N ALA A 117 -27.05 18.42 14.32
CA ALA A 117 -27.14 19.86 14.14
C ALA A 117 -27.94 20.45 15.32
N GLY A 118 -27.27 20.73 16.44
CA GLY A 118 -27.86 21.41 17.58
C GLY A 118 -28.02 22.90 17.29
N VAL A 119 -29.18 23.47 17.59
CA VAL A 119 -29.39 24.92 17.63
C VAL A 119 -28.98 25.41 19.03
N GLY A 120 -27.87 26.15 19.15
CA GLY A 120 -27.35 26.65 20.43
C GLY A 120 -25.81 26.70 20.49
N ALA A 121 -25.24 27.48 21.41
CA ALA A 121 -23.82 27.86 21.46
C ALA A 121 -22.84 26.67 21.30
N VAL A 122 -22.10 26.75 20.19
CA VAL A 122 -21.20 25.73 19.63
C VAL A 122 -19.88 25.72 20.41
N GLY A 123 -19.51 24.58 21.02
CA GLY A 123 -18.16 24.42 21.55
C GLY A 123 -17.87 23.14 22.33
N TYR A 124 -18.85 22.51 22.98
CA TYR A 124 -18.61 21.28 23.75
C TYR A 124 -19.65 20.21 23.42
N GLY A 125 -19.17 19.12 22.84
CA GLY A 125 -19.97 17.96 22.45
C GLY A 125 -19.15 16.70 22.63
N GLY A 126 -18.68 16.44 23.86
CA GLY A 126 -18.26 15.11 24.24
C GLY A 126 -19.52 14.26 24.41
N PRO A 127 -19.83 13.29 23.53
CA PRO A 127 -20.89 12.35 23.83
C PRO A 127 -20.46 11.60 25.10
N CYS A 128 -21.18 11.81 26.20
CA CYS A 128 -21.08 10.94 27.35
C CYS A 128 -21.59 9.59 26.86
N GLY A 129 -20.68 8.63 26.64
CA GLY A 129 -21.09 7.27 26.33
C GLY A 129 -21.91 6.75 27.50
N GLU A 130 -23.18 6.42 27.27
CA GLU A 130 -23.95 5.68 28.26
C GLU A 130 -23.25 4.34 28.51
N PRO A 131 -23.00 3.96 29.78
CA PRO A 131 -22.40 2.68 30.09
C PRO A 131 -23.44 1.58 29.86
N GLY A 132 -23.32 0.89 28.72
CA GLY A 132 -23.87 -0.43 28.50
C GLY A 132 -25.25 -0.48 27.85
N ALA A 133 -25.30 -1.00 26.62
CA ALA A 133 -26.43 -1.79 26.15
C ALA A 133 -25.86 -3.00 25.39
N ALA A 134 -25.87 -4.15 26.07
CA ALA A 134 -25.68 -5.45 25.46
C ALA A 134 -26.83 -5.73 24.48
N GLY A 135 -26.49 -6.32 23.34
CA GLY A 135 -27.41 -6.90 22.36
C GLY A 135 -26.64 -7.84 21.46
#